data_AF-A0A182SFX6-F1
#
_entry.id   AF-A0A182SFX6-F1
#
_cell.length_a   1.000
_cell.length_b   1.000
_cell.length_c   1.000
_cell.angle_alpha   90.00
_cell.angle_beta   90.00
_cell.angle_gamma   90.00
#
_symmetry.space_group_name_H-M   'P 1'
#
loop_
_entity.id
_entity.type
_entity.pdbx_description
1 polymer ?
#
loop_
_entity_poly.entity_id
_entity_poly.type
_entity_poly.pdbx_seq_one_letter_code
_entity_poly.pdbx_strand_id
1 'polypeptide(L)'
;MDVRTVLDGYLRKAVHPNNHDLDVSAIDQFCLTLKKDPSKMSIARELLVSRIQSPNTKESLLALEALEECMESLGREFRSEINKFRFLNELIKMVSKKYNGDQTPREVSDRILNILLTWTNKYDPCDCDKIQEAYNLLATQGIQHRSQQNVIIRGPPVRHPDERGPVLDKEQQKLKQLISSGKPENFEKANLLIQNLYRDEERRTQMKSRRLSELQKVAENTKLLNEMLDQ
;
A
#
# COMPACT_ATOMS: atom_id res chain seq x y z
N MET A 1 -3.44 28.97 -5.79
CA MET A 1 -2.36 27.99 -6.02
C MET A 1 -2.97 26.83 -6.78
N ASP A 2 -2.32 26.34 -7.85
CA ASP A 2 -2.86 25.23 -8.66
C ASP A 2 -2.97 23.94 -7.82
N VAL A 3 -4.03 23.15 -8.05
CA VAL A 3 -4.33 21.93 -7.28
C VAL A 3 -3.20 20.91 -7.41
N ARG A 4 -2.57 20.81 -8.59
CA ARG A 4 -1.41 19.94 -8.79
C ARG A 4 -0.25 20.33 -7.88
N THR A 5 0.04 21.62 -7.76
CA THR A 5 1.11 22.14 -6.89
C THR A 5 0.84 21.83 -5.42
N VAL A 6 -0.41 21.96 -4.98
CA VAL A 6 -0.80 21.65 -3.60
C VAL A 6 -0.63 20.16 -3.31
N LEU A 7 -1.15 19.29 -4.19
CA LEU A 7 -1.02 17.84 -4.05
C LEU A 7 0.45 17.38 -4.09
N ASP A 8 1.25 17.95 -4.99
CA ASP A 8 2.68 17.65 -5.07
C ASP A 8 3.41 18.10 -3.80
N GLY A 9 3.07 19.26 -3.24
CA GLY A 9 3.61 19.75 -1.97
C GLY A 9 3.34 18.78 -0.81
N TYR A 10 2.09 18.32 -0.67
CA TYR A 10 1.75 17.33 0.35
C TYR A 10 2.48 16.01 0.13
N LEU A 11 2.51 15.50 -1.11
CA LEU A 11 3.16 14.23 -1.38
C LEU A 11 4.67 14.30 -1.14
N ARG A 12 5.36 15.35 -1.58
CA ARG A 12 6.80 15.57 -1.31
C ARG A 12 7.09 15.59 0.19
N LYS A 13 6.25 16.25 0.98
CA LYS A 13 6.38 16.25 2.44
C LYS A 13 6.18 14.84 3.01
N ALA A 14 5.16 14.13 2.53
CA ALA A 14 4.84 12.77 2.96
C ALA A 14 6.01 11.80 2.78
N VAL A 15 6.66 11.83 1.62
CA VAL A 15 7.65 10.82 1.20
C VAL A 15 9.10 11.30 1.27
N HIS A 16 9.38 12.41 1.97
CA HIS A 16 10.71 13.00 1.99
C HIS A 16 11.76 12.00 2.52
N PRO A 17 12.94 11.85 1.87
CA PRO A 17 13.94 10.84 2.26
C PRO A 17 14.44 10.92 3.70
N ASN A 18 14.39 12.10 4.32
CA ASN A 18 14.80 12.30 5.71
C ASN A 18 13.75 11.86 6.73
N ASN A 19 12.51 11.61 6.32
CA ASN A 19 11.46 11.14 7.22
C ASN A 19 11.80 9.74 7.72
N HIS A 20 11.58 9.45 9.01
CA HIS A 20 11.76 8.09 9.52
C HIS A 20 10.72 7.13 8.90
N ASP A 21 9.48 7.59 8.83
CA ASP A 21 8.30 6.90 8.29
C ASP A 21 7.49 7.84 7.39
N LEU A 22 6.44 7.34 6.74
CA LEU A 22 5.49 8.17 6.00
C LEU A 22 4.87 9.24 6.93
N ASP A 23 4.93 10.52 6.53
CA ASP A 23 4.27 11.60 7.29
C ASP A 23 2.75 11.47 7.10
N VAL A 24 2.10 10.95 8.15
CA VAL A 24 0.67 10.65 8.20
C VAL A 24 -0.20 11.90 8.05
N SER A 25 0.27 13.04 8.57
CA SER A 25 -0.46 14.31 8.45
C SER A 25 -0.45 14.80 7.00
N ALA A 26 0.69 14.71 6.32
CA ALA A 26 0.83 15.12 4.93
C ALA A 26 0.03 14.23 3.98
N ILE A 27 0.07 12.90 4.16
CA ILE A 27 -0.71 11.97 3.32
C ILE A 27 -2.22 12.09 3.59
N ASP A 28 -2.64 12.38 4.83
CA ASP A 28 -4.04 12.62 5.15
C ASP A 28 -4.54 13.90 4.46
N GLN A 29 -3.75 14.98 4.43
CA GLN A 29 -4.09 16.20 3.67
C GLN A 29 -4.15 15.96 2.16
N PHE A 30 -3.21 15.17 1.63
CA PHE A 30 -3.24 14.73 0.22
C PHE A 30 -4.55 13.99 -0.10
N CYS A 31 -4.93 13.03 0.74
CA CYS A 31 -6.15 12.24 0.55
C CYS A 31 -7.42 13.08 0.70
N LEU A 32 -7.48 13.95 1.72
CA LEU A 32 -8.62 14.85 1.95
C LEU A 32 -8.83 15.82 0.79
N THR A 33 -7.75 16.32 0.19
CA THR A 33 -7.83 17.19 -0.98
C THR A 33 -8.45 16.47 -2.17
N LEU A 34 -8.07 15.21 -2.41
CA LEU A 34 -8.63 14.38 -3.50
C LEU A 34 -10.07 13.95 -3.25
N LYS A 35 -10.45 13.69 -2.00
CA LYS A 35 -11.85 13.39 -1.64
C LYS A 35 -12.79 14.57 -1.94
N LYS A 36 -12.29 15.81 -1.83
CA LYS A 36 -13.06 17.02 -2.16
C LYS A 36 -13.22 17.23 -3.66
N ASP A 37 -12.31 16.70 -4.48
CA ASP A 37 -12.34 16.83 -5.93
C ASP A 37 -11.88 15.54 -6.63
N PRO A 38 -12.79 14.54 -6.76
CA PRO A 38 -12.48 13.24 -7.38
C PRO A 38 -12.06 13.33 -8.85
N SER A 39 -12.32 14.45 -9.54
CA SER A 39 -11.86 14.65 -10.92
C SER A 39 -10.32 14.68 -11.03
N LYS A 40 -9.63 14.87 -9.91
CA LYS A 40 -8.17 15.02 -9.81
C LYS A 40 -7.42 13.75 -9.45
N MET A 41 -8.10 12.59 -9.35
CA MET A 41 -7.47 11.30 -9.04
C MET A 41 -6.36 10.92 -10.03
N SER A 42 -6.49 11.33 -11.29
CA SER A 42 -5.47 11.11 -12.33
C SER A 42 -4.17 11.87 -12.05
N ILE A 43 -4.24 13.05 -11.42
CA ILE A 43 -3.07 13.82 -10.98
C ILE A 43 -2.35 13.08 -9.86
N ALA A 44 -3.10 12.56 -8.88
CA ALA A 44 -2.53 11.78 -7.78
C ALA A 44 -1.76 10.55 -8.29
N ARG A 45 -2.36 9.81 -9.25
CA ARG A 45 -1.72 8.69 -9.94
C ARG A 45 -0.37 9.11 -10.56
N GLU A 46 -0.32 10.24 -11.26
CA GLU A 46 0.92 10.72 -11.90
C GLU A 46 2.00 11.12 -10.89
N LEU A 47 1.61 11.85 -9.83
CA LEU A 47 2.52 12.28 -8.78
C LEU A 47 3.11 11.07 -8.04
N LEU A 48 2.28 10.08 -7.70
CA LEU A 48 2.73 8.84 -7.06
C LEU A 48 3.73 8.07 -7.93
N VAL A 49 3.44 7.88 -9.22
CA VAL A 49 4.38 7.23 -10.16
C VAL A 49 5.73 7.95 -10.14
N SER A 50 5.75 9.28 -10.22
CA SER A 50 7.00 10.05 -10.24
C SER A 50 7.84 9.87 -8.98
N ARG A 51 7.21 9.66 -7.81
CA ARG A 51 7.91 9.44 -6.53
C ARG A 51 8.35 7.99 -6.37
N ILE A 52 7.53 7.03 -6.83
CA ILE A 52 7.89 5.60 -6.84
C ILE A 52 9.12 5.35 -7.71
N GLN A 53 9.23 6.05 -8.84
CA GLN A 53 10.37 5.98 -9.76
C GLN A 53 11.57 6.84 -9.31
N SER A 54 11.56 7.36 -8.07
CA SER A 54 12.70 8.11 -7.55
C SER A 54 13.98 7.27 -7.57
N PRO A 55 15.15 7.86 -7.88
CA PRO A 55 16.43 7.19 -7.68
C PRO A 55 16.75 6.96 -6.20
N ASN A 56 16.10 7.70 -5.29
CA ASN A 56 16.27 7.50 -3.86
C ASN A 56 15.37 6.35 -3.38
N THR A 57 15.99 5.27 -2.94
CA THR A 57 15.28 4.05 -2.52
C THR A 57 14.29 4.30 -1.39
N LYS A 58 14.64 5.16 -0.43
CA LYS A 58 13.77 5.47 0.71
C LYS A 58 12.56 6.29 0.29
N GLU A 59 12.72 7.27 -0.60
CA GLU A 59 11.60 7.99 -1.20
C GLU A 59 10.66 7.05 -1.96
N SER A 60 11.22 6.14 -2.77
CA SER A 60 10.42 5.14 -3.50
C SER A 60 9.61 4.24 -2.56
N LEU A 61 10.23 3.77 -1.46
CA LEU A 61 9.54 2.93 -0.47
C LEU A 61 8.43 3.69 0.25
N LEU A 62 8.68 4.93 0.67
CA LEU A 62 7.66 5.80 1.27
C LEU A 62 6.54 6.12 0.28
N ALA A 63 6.84 6.31 -1.00
CA ALA A 63 5.85 6.52 -2.05
C ALA A 63 4.99 5.29 -2.31
N LEU A 64 5.55 4.08 -2.19
CA LEU A 64 4.79 2.83 -2.23
C LEU A 64 3.87 2.67 -1.01
N GLU A 65 4.31 3.09 0.18
CA GLU A 65 3.45 3.15 1.38
C GLU A 65 2.32 4.17 1.23
N ALA A 66 2.62 5.35 0.66
CA ALA A 66 1.63 6.38 0.35
C ALA A 66 0.59 5.89 -0.67
N LEU A 67 1.01 5.10 -1.67
CA LEU A 67 0.13 4.48 -2.66
C LEU A 67 -0.85 3.49 -1.99
N GLU A 68 -0.36 2.65 -1.08
CA GLU A 68 -1.23 1.74 -0.30
C GLU A 68 -2.22 2.53 0.55
N GLU A 69 -1.78 3.60 1.21
CA GLU A 69 -2.67 4.44 2.01
C GLU A 69 -3.74 5.13 1.15
N CYS A 70 -3.38 5.59 -0.04
CA CYS A 70 -4.34 6.15 -1.01
C CYS A 70 -5.37 5.10 -1.46
N MET A 71 -4.95 3.85 -1.71
CA MET A 71 -5.86 2.75 -2.10
C MET A 71 -6.89 2.41 -1.02
N GLU A 72 -6.50 2.49 0.26
CA GLU A 72 -7.40 2.32 1.40
C GLU A 72 -8.32 3.53 1.58
N SER A 73 -7.76 4.74 1.52
CA SER A 73 -8.45 5.96 1.92
C SER A 73 -9.37 6.56 0.85
N LEU A 74 -9.03 6.45 -0.44
CA LEU A 74 -9.70 7.19 -1.53
C LEU A 74 -10.84 6.43 -2.24
N GLY A 75 -11.05 5.16 -1.91
CA GLY A 75 -12.21 4.42 -2.42
C GLY A 75 -12.09 3.98 -3.89
N ARG A 76 -13.25 3.73 -4.52
CA ARG A 76 -13.33 3.11 -5.86
C ARG A 76 -12.80 4.00 -6.97
N GLU A 77 -12.95 5.31 -6.82
CA GLU A 77 -12.51 6.32 -7.77
C GLU A 77 -11.01 6.23 -8.01
N PHE A 78 -10.22 6.17 -6.93
CA PHE A 78 -8.78 6.01 -7.03
C PHE A 78 -8.39 4.60 -7.48
N ARG A 79 -9.07 3.55 -6.98
CA ARG A 79 -8.86 2.18 -7.47
C ARG A 79 -9.04 2.08 -8.99
N SER A 80 -10.01 2.78 -9.57
CA SER A 80 -10.23 2.80 -11.01
C SER A 80 -9.08 3.45 -11.80
N GLU A 81 -8.37 4.43 -11.22
CA GLU A 81 -7.17 5.03 -11.82
C GLU A 81 -5.96 4.08 -11.75
N ILE A 82 -5.80 3.38 -10.64
CA ILE A 82 -4.73 2.41 -10.40
C ILE A 82 -4.94 1.14 -11.24
N ASN A 83 -6.19 0.71 -11.43
CA ASN A 83 -6.58 -0.42 -12.28
C ASN A 83 -6.56 -0.07 -13.79
N LYS A 84 -5.59 0.75 -14.24
CA LYS A 84 -5.36 1.07 -15.67
C LYS A 84 -3.93 0.67 -16.04
N PHE A 85 -3.76 0.09 -17.23
CA PHE A 85 -2.42 -0.27 -17.72
C PHE A 85 -1.46 0.91 -17.80
N ARG A 86 -1.94 2.14 -17.99
CA ARG A 86 -1.07 3.33 -17.92
C ARG A 86 -0.35 3.46 -16.58
N PHE A 87 -0.99 3.10 -15.47
CA PHE A 87 -0.33 3.04 -14.16
C PHE A 87 0.48 1.75 -14.02
N LEU A 88 -0.13 0.60 -14.28
CA LEU A 88 0.48 -0.71 -14.05
C LEU A 88 1.76 -0.91 -14.87
N ASN A 89 1.82 -0.37 -16.10
CA ASN A 89 3.01 -0.45 -16.94
C ASN A 89 4.20 0.28 -16.32
N GLU A 90 3.98 1.35 -15.55
CA GLU A 90 5.07 2.04 -14.85
C GLU A 90 5.66 1.18 -13.73
N LEU A 91 4.83 0.39 -13.03
CA LEU A 91 5.30 -0.60 -12.07
C LEU A 91 5.95 -1.82 -12.74
N ILE A 92 5.39 -2.32 -13.84
CA ILE A 92 5.94 -3.44 -14.61
C ILE A 92 7.35 -3.12 -15.11
N LYS A 93 7.57 -1.90 -15.64
CA LYS A 93 8.90 -1.46 -16.09
C LYS A 93 9.93 -1.46 -14.96
N MET A 94 9.50 -1.16 -13.73
CA MET A 94 10.38 -1.14 -12.55
C MET A 94 10.79 -2.55 -12.10
N VAL A 95 9.98 -3.58 -12.33
CA VAL A 95 10.26 -4.96 -11.86
C VAL A 95 10.74 -5.91 -12.95
N SER A 96 10.47 -5.59 -14.22
CA SER A 96 10.84 -6.46 -15.34
C SER A 96 12.25 -6.18 -15.84
N LYS A 97 13.06 -7.24 -15.94
CA LYS A 97 14.42 -7.19 -16.51
C LYS A 97 14.48 -6.69 -17.95
N LYS A 98 13.36 -6.75 -18.68
CA LYS A 98 13.26 -6.17 -20.03
C LYS A 98 13.35 -4.64 -20.04
N TYR A 99 13.20 -4.00 -18.88
CA TYR A 99 13.20 -2.56 -18.69
C TYR A 99 14.19 -2.17 -17.59
N ASN A 100 13.71 -1.58 -16.49
CA ASN A 100 14.54 -1.05 -15.42
C ASN A 100 14.73 -2.04 -14.26
N GLY A 101 14.23 -3.28 -14.38
CA GLY A 101 14.24 -4.27 -13.29
C GLY A 101 15.62 -4.55 -12.68
N ASP A 102 16.68 -4.50 -13.48
CA ASP A 102 18.05 -4.73 -12.99
C ASP A 102 18.66 -3.48 -12.32
N GLN A 103 18.08 -2.29 -12.55
CA GLN A 103 18.50 -1.01 -11.94
C GLN A 103 17.69 -0.69 -10.68
N THR A 104 16.45 -1.16 -10.61
CA THR A 104 15.57 -0.95 -9.45
C THR A 104 16.12 -1.71 -8.23
N PRO A 105 16.30 -1.04 -7.08
CA PRO A 105 16.71 -1.71 -5.84
C PRO A 105 15.78 -2.88 -5.51
N ARG A 106 16.37 -4.03 -5.14
CA ARG A 106 15.63 -5.27 -4.91
C ARG A 106 14.46 -5.10 -3.94
N GLU A 107 14.65 -4.34 -2.87
CA GLU A 107 13.61 -4.07 -1.87
C GLU A 107 12.40 -3.31 -2.43
N VAL A 108 12.61 -2.39 -3.39
CA VAL A 108 11.54 -1.67 -4.09
C VAL A 108 10.80 -2.62 -5.03
N SER A 109 11.53 -3.42 -5.81
CA SER A 109 10.93 -4.42 -6.70
C SER A 109 10.10 -5.45 -5.92
N ASP A 110 10.64 -5.96 -4.81
CA ASP A 110 9.94 -6.88 -3.93
C ASP A 110 8.71 -6.22 -3.29
N ARG A 111 8.78 -4.93 -2.93
CA ARG A 111 7.62 -4.18 -2.41
C ARG A 111 6.53 -3.99 -3.46
N ILE A 112 6.88 -3.70 -4.71
CA ILE A 112 5.91 -3.59 -5.82
C ILE A 112 5.17 -4.91 -6.02
N LEU A 113 5.90 -6.03 -6.11
CA LEU A 113 5.29 -7.36 -6.30
C LEU A 113 4.38 -7.74 -5.13
N ASN A 114 4.79 -7.38 -3.91
CA ASN A 114 3.98 -7.54 -2.71
C ASN A 114 2.65 -6.79 -2.79
N ILE A 115 2.71 -5.51 -3.14
CA ILE A 115 1.53 -4.65 -3.24
C ILE A 115 0.54 -5.19 -4.28
N LEU A 116 1.04 -5.56 -5.47
CA LEU A 116 0.20 -6.14 -6.52
C LEU A 116 -0.47 -7.42 -6.04
N LEU A 117 0.28 -8.33 -5.40
CA LEU A 117 -0.27 -9.54 -4.82
C LEU A 117 -1.34 -9.24 -3.76
N THR A 118 -1.08 -8.31 -2.84
CA THR A 118 -2.06 -7.89 -1.82
C THR A 118 -3.36 -7.47 -2.48
N TRP A 119 -3.29 -6.62 -3.50
CA TRP A 119 -4.48 -6.09 -4.17
C TRP A 119 -5.27 -7.17 -4.92
N THR A 120 -4.60 -8.17 -5.52
CA THR A 120 -5.30 -9.31 -6.15
C THR A 120 -6.09 -10.17 -5.17
N ASN A 121 -5.70 -10.19 -3.89
CA ASN A 121 -6.40 -10.96 -2.86
C ASN A 121 -7.46 -10.12 -2.13
N LYS A 122 -7.14 -8.86 -1.85
CA LYS A 122 -7.92 -7.98 -0.99
C LYS A 122 -9.15 -7.39 -1.66
N TYR A 123 -9.04 -6.95 -2.91
CA TYR A 123 -10.14 -6.28 -3.60
C TYR A 123 -10.95 -7.24 -4.47
N ASP A 124 -12.17 -6.82 -4.83
CA ASP A 124 -13.00 -7.63 -5.71
C ASP A 124 -12.48 -7.64 -7.15
N PRO A 125 -12.58 -8.77 -7.87
CA PRO A 125 -12.05 -8.90 -9.22
C PRO A 125 -12.57 -7.83 -10.17
N CYS A 126 -13.82 -7.39 -10.01
CA CYS A 126 -14.42 -6.33 -10.83
C CYS A 126 -13.71 -4.97 -10.69
N ASP A 127 -13.05 -4.72 -9.56
CA ASP A 127 -12.34 -3.46 -9.30
C ASP A 127 -10.82 -3.57 -9.61
N CYS A 128 -10.30 -4.77 -9.88
CA CYS A 128 -8.85 -5.06 -9.95
C CYS A 128 -8.47 -6.10 -11.05
N ASP A 129 -9.29 -6.26 -12.09
CA ASP A 129 -9.08 -7.20 -13.19
C ASP A 129 -7.71 -7.01 -13.89
N LYS A 130 -7.33 -5.76 -14.20
CA LYS A 130 -6.06 -5.45 -14.84
C LYS A 130 -4.88 -5.60 -13.90
N ILE A 131 -5.07 -5.34 -12.61
CA ILE A 131 -4.05 -5.64 -11.58
C ILE A 131 -3.78 -7.15 -11.56
N GLN A 132 -4.82 -7.98 -11.60
CA GLN A 132 -4.69 -9.44 -11.68
C GLN A 132 -3.97 -9.88 -12.96
N GLU A 133 -4.32 -9.28 -14.11
CA GLU A 133 -3.67 -9.57 -15.39
C GLU A 133 -2.17 -9.20 -15.35
N ALA A 134 -1.84 -8.01 -14.86
CA ALA A 134 -0.46 -7.55 -14.71
C ALA A 134 0.36 -8.46 -13.79
N TYR A 135 -0.20 -8.86 -12.64
CA TYR A 135 0.46 -9.79 -11.72
C TYR A 135 0.68 -11.16 -12.36
N ASN A 136 -0.32 -11.71 -13.05
CA ASN A 136 -0.21 -13.00 -13.74
C ASN A 136 0.83 -12.95 -14.86
N LEU A 137 0.88 -11.84 -15.62
CA LEU A 137 1.90 -11.64 -16.66
C LEU A 137 3.31 -11.68 -16.07
N LEU A 138 3.55 -10.99 -14.95
CA LEU A 138 4.84 -11.03 -14.26
C LEU A 138 5.16 -12.45 -13.76
N ALA A 139 4.17 -13.16 -13.21
CA ALA A 139 4.34 -14.52 -12.72
C ALA A 139 4.70 -15.52 -13.84
N THR A 140 4.12 -15.41 -15.04
CA THR A 140 4.49 -16.25 -16.20
C THR A 140 5.93 -16.02 -16.66
N GLN A 141 6.50 -14.84 -16.39
CA GLN A 141 7.90 -14.51 -16.65
C GLN A 141 8.85 -14.94 -15.51
N GLY A 142 8.32 -15.62 -14.47
CA GLY A 142 9.07 -16.00 -13.28
C GLY A 142 9.31 -14.86 -12.29
N ILE A 143 8.73 -13.68 -12.53
CA ILE A 143 8.83 -12.49 -11.68
C ILE A 143 7.62 -12.49 -10.75
N GLN A 144 7.74 -13.16 -9.62
CA GLN A 144 6.66 -13.26 -8.64
C GLN A 144 7.18 -13.11 -7.23
N HIS A 145 6.33 -12.59 -6.34
CA HIS A 145 6.65 -12.60 -4.92
C HIS A 145 6.66 -14.06 -4.44
N ARG A 146 7.75 -14.45 -3.78
CA ARG A 146 7.91 -15.78 -3.19
C ARG A 146 7.77 -15.69 -1.68
N SER A 147 7.10 -16.68 -1.10
CA SER A 147 7.00 -16.78 0.35
C SER A 147 8.40 -16.90 0.95
N GLN A 148 8.65 -16.17 2.04
CA GLN A 148 9.89 -16.33 2.79
C GLN A 148 9.80 -17.64 3.58
N GLN A 149 10.72 -18.58 3.34
CA GLN A 149 10.79 -19.81 4.12
C GLN A 149 11.19 -19.47 5.57
N ASN A 150 10.61 -20.16 6.56
CA ASN A 150 10.90 -20.03 7.99
C ASN A 150 10.40 -18.76 8.72
N VAL A 151 9.43 -18.03 8.16
CA VAL A 151 8.74 -16.98 8.93
C VAL A 151 7.78 -17.63 9.92
N ILE A 152 8.18 -17.70 11.19
CA ILE A 152 7.27 -18.08 12.29
C ILE A 152 6.38 -16.87 12.56
N ILE A 153 5.17 -16.90 12.01
CA ILE A 153 4.13 -15.93 12.35
C ILE A 153 3.66 -16.27 13.77
N ARG A 154 4.05 -15.45 14.76
CA ARG A 154 3.71 -15.66 16.16
C ARG A 154 2.25 -15.28 16.39
N GLY A 155 1.37 -16.28 16.24
CA GLY A 155 -0.06 -16.19 16.51
C GLY A 155 -0.87 -15.69 15.31
N PRO A 156 -2.17 -16.05 15.23
CA PRO A 156 -3.06 -15.38 14.30
C PRO A 156 -3.10 -13.89 14.67
N PRO A 157 -3.19 -13.01 13.68
CA PRO A 157 -3.32 -11.60 13.98
C PRO A 157 -4.54 -11.35 14.88
N VAL A 158 -4.36 -10.58 15.95
CA VAL A 158 -5.45 -10.24 16.88
C VAL A 158 -6.31 -9.16 16.21
N ARG A 159 -7.29 -9.58 15.41
CA ARG A 159 -8.27 -8.67 14.80
C ARG A 159 -9.45 -8.46 15.74
N HIS A 160 -9.85 -7.19 15.92
CA HIS A 160 -11.05 -6.85 16.67
C HIS A 160 -12.30 -7.43 15.99
N PRO A 161 -13.34 -7.84 16.74
CA PRO A 161 -14.59 -8.38 16.20
C PRO A 161 -15.23 -7.52 15.10
N ASP A 162 -15.12 -6.20 15.18
CA ASP A 162 -15.67 -5.23 14.23
C ASP A 162 -14.95 -5.20 12.87
N GLU A 163 -13.76 -5.81 12.77
CA GLU A 163 -13.02 -5.94 11.50
C GLU A 163 -13.35 -7.23 10.75
N ARG A 164 -14.29 -8.04 11.24
CA ARG A 164 -14.83 -9.22 10.55
C ARG A 164 -15.77 -8.78 9.42
N GLY A 165 -15.19 -8.30 8.32
CA GLY A 165 -15.91 -7.94 7.10
C GLY A 165 -15.92 -9.05 6.03
N PRO A 166 -16.68 -8.89 4.94
CA PRO A 166 -16.81 -9.87 3.84
C PRO A 166 -15.49 -10.25 3.17
N VAL A 167 -14.51 -9.33 3.18
CA VAL A 167 -13.15 -9.57 2.64
C VAL A 167 -12.44 -10.66 3.44
N LEU A 168 -12.59 -10.65 4.77
CA LEU A 168 -11.97 -11.63 5.66
C LEU A 168 -12.52 -13.04 5.40
N ASP A 169 -13.83 -13.16 5.16
CA ASP A 169 -14.46 -14.45 4.88
C ASP A 169 -13.95 -15.05 3.57
N LYS A 170 -13.78 -14.22 2.53
CA LYS A 170 -13.21 -14.63 1.24
C LYS A 170 -11.76 -15.11 1.38
N GLU A 171 -10.94 -14.38 2.13
CA GLU A 171 -9.54 -14.75 2.40
C GLU A 171 -9.44 -16.07 3.18
N GLN A 172 -10.26 -16.25 4.21
CA GLN A 172 -10.32 -17.49 4.99
C GLN A 172 -10.82 -18.68 4.16
N GLN A 173 -11.83 -18.49 3.32
CA GLN A 173 -12.32 -19.54 2.42
C GLN A 173 -11.24 -19.96 1.42
N LYS A 174 -10.55 -19.00 0.80
CA LYS A 174 -9.44 -19.26 -0.12
C LYS A 174 -8.30 -20.00 0.57
N LEU A 175 -7.95 -19.60 1.79
CA LEU A 175 -6.93 -20.29 2.59
C LEU A 175 -7.32 -21.74 2.89
N LYS A 176 -8.58 -21.97 3.33
CA LYS A 176 -9.11 -23.32 3.59
C LYS A 176 -9.06 -24.20 2.33
N GLN A 177 -9.44 -23.66 1.17
CA GLN A 177 -9.39 -24.39 -0.11
C GLN A 177 -7.97 -24.76 -0.53
N LEU A 178 -7.00 -23.85 -0.35
CA LEU A 178 -5.61 -24.12 -0.67
C LEU A 178 -5.04 -25.24 0.22
N ILE A 179 -5.31 -25.17 1.53
CA ILE A 179 -4.84 -26.18 2.51
C ILE A 179 -5.52 -27.53 2.27
N SER A 180 -6.84 -27.56 2.00
CA SER A 180 -7.58 -28.81 1.83
C SER A 180 -7.23 -29.58 0.56
N SER A 181 -6.67 -28.91 -0.44
CA SER A 181 -6.31 -29.52 -1.73
C SER A 181 -5.16 -30.54 -1.65
N GLY A 182 -4.35 -30.52 -0.59
CA GLY A 182 -3.24 -31.46 -0.38
C GLY A 182 -2.05 -31.33 -1.35
N LYS A 183 -2.06 -30.38 -2.29
CA LYS A 183 -1.00 -30.20 -3.29
C LYS A 183 0.13 -29.32 -2.74
N PRO A 184 1.43 -29.69 -2.91
CA PRO A 184 2.57 -28.88 -2.48
C PRO A 184 2.52 -27.43 -2.95
N GLU A 185 2.16 -27.20 -4.22
CA GLU A 185 2.02 -25.86 -4.81
C GLU A 185 0.94 -25.02 -4.11
N ASN A 186 -0.12 -25.65 -3.64
CA ASN A 186 -1.20 -24.95 -2.95
C ASN A 186 -0.83 -24.63 -1.50
N PHE A 187 0.03 -25.43 -0.85
CA PHE A 187 0.62 -25.07 0.43
C PHE A 187 1.56 -23.85 0.30
N GLU A 188 2.34 -23.77 -0.77
CA GLU A 188 3.18 -22.58 -1.03
C GLU A 188 2.32 -21.32 -1.22
N LYS A 189 1.24 -21.44 -2.02
CA LYS A 189 0.25 -20.35 -2.19
C LYS A 189 -0.45 -19.98 -0.89
N ALA A 190 -0.76 -20.95 -0.03
CA ALA A 190 -1.34 -20.72 1.29
C ALA A 190 -0.37 -19.95 2.20
N ASN A 191 0.90 -20.37 2.27
CA ASN A 191 1.92 -19.67 3.05
C ASN A 191 2.12 -18.23 2.60
N LEU A 192 2.17 -18.02 1.29
CA LEU A 192 2.27 -16.70 0.67
C LEU A 192 1.07 -15.81 1.04
N LEU A 193 -0.14 -16.37 0.99
CA LEU A 193 -1.35 -15.66 1.38
C LEU A 193 -1.30 -15.26 2.86
N ILE A 194 -0.94 -16.18 3.77
CA ILE A 194 -0.84 -15.88 5.21
C ILE A 194 0.18 -14.76 5.48
N GLN A 195 1.37 -14.83 4.87
CA GLN A 195 2.40 -13.81 5.03
C GLN A 195 1.93 -12.44 4.53
N ASN A 196 1.26 -12.42 3.38
CA ASN A 196 0.71 -11.19 2.82
C ASN A 196 -0.37 -10.58 3.71
N LEU A 197 -1.29 -11.39 4.24
CA LEU A 197 -2.34 -10.96 5.17
C LEU A 197 -1.76 -10.38 6.47
N TYR A 198 -0.76 -11.04 7.04
CA TYR A 198 -0.09 -10.57 8.25
C TYR A 198 0.61 -9.23 8.01
N ARG A 199 1.31 -9.08 6.87
CA ARG A 199 1.99 -7.84 6.51
C ARG A 199 1.03 -6.67 6.27
N ASP A 200 -0.08 -6.87 5.55
CA ASP A 200 -1.07 -5.77 5.35
C ASP A 200 -1.67 -5.33 6.69
N GLU A 201 -1.92 -6.26 7.59
CA GLU A 201 -2.46 -5.94 8.91
C GLU A 201 -1.46 -5.23 9.82
N GLU A 202 -0.20 -5.69 9.85
CA GLU A 202 0.87 -5.01 10.55
C GLU A 202 1.01 -3.57 10.04
N ARG A 203 1.01 -3.37 8.72
CA ARG A 203 1.01 -2.05 8.09
C ARG A 203 -0.18 -1.21 8.54
N ARG A 204 -1.41 -1.74 8.50
CA ARG A 204 -2.62 -1.01 8.96
C ARG A 204 -2.54 -0.62 10.43
N THR A 205 -2.05 -1.52 11.28
CA THR A 205 -1.90 -1.30 12.72
C THR A 205 -0.86 -0.22 13.00
N GLN A 206 0.30 -0.28 12.34
CA GLN A 206 1.34 0.74 12.43
C GLN A 206 0.80 2.10 11.98
N MET A 207 0.05 2.17 10.87
CA MET A 207 -0.53 3.42 10.39
C MET A 207 -1.52 4.03 11.40
N LYS A 208 -2.40 3.21 11.99
CA LYS A 208 -3.32 3.67 13.07
C LYS A 208 -2.54 4.17 14.30
N SER A 209 -1.49 3.46 14.69
CA SER A 209 -0.63 3.84 15.82
C SER A 209 0.06 5.18 15.57
N ARG A 210 0.62 5.41 14.37
CA ARG A 210 1.24 6.69 14.00
C ARG A 210 0.25 7.84 14.04
N ARG A 211 -0.95 7.67 13.49
CA ARG A 211 -2.03 8.68 13.57
C ARG A 211 -2.43 9.00 15.01
N LEU A 212 -2.56 7.97 15.85
CA LEU A 212 -2.86 8.15 17.27
C LEU A 212 -1.75 8.95 17.98
N SER A 213 -0.49 8.65 17.69
CA SER A 213 0.65 9.38 18.26
C SER A 213 0.63 10.86 17.85
N GLU A 214 0.33 11.18 16.59
CA GLU A 214 0.20 12.58 16.15
C GLU A 214 -0.95 13.30 16.85
N LEU A 215 -2.09 12.64 17.05
CA LEU A 215 -3.21 13.21 17.81
C LEU A 215 -2.84 13.46 19.28
N GLN A 216 -2.09 12.56 19.90
CA GLN A 216 -1.60 12.73 21.27
C GLN A 216 -0.69 13.95 21.38
N LYS A 217 0.26 14.12 20.46
CA LYS A 217 1.14 15.31 20.41
C LYS A 217 0.35 16.61 20.28
N VAL A 218 -0.69 16.63 19.43
CA VAL A 218 -1.55 17.80 19.26
C VAL A 218 -2.33 18.10 20.55
N ALA A 219 -2.86 17.08 21.21
CA ALA A 219 -3.58 17.24 22.48
C ALA A 219 -2.66 17.77 23.58
N GLU A 220 -1.44 17.24 23.70
CA GLU A 220 -0.42 17.69 24.65
C GLU A 220 -0.01 19.15 24.39
N ASN A 221 0.27 19.50 23.14
CA ASN A 221 0.62 20.87 22.76
C ASN A 221 -0.52 21.85 23.03
N THR A 222 -1.77 21.46 22.76
CA THR A 222 -2.94 22.30 23.04
C THR A 222 -3.12 22.52 24.53
N LYS A 223 -2.92 21.47 25.34
CA LYS A 223 -2.95 21.57 26.80
C LYS A 223 -1.87 22.53 27.32
N LEU A 224 -0.64 22.41 26.85
CA LEU A 224 0.47 23.30 27.24
C LEU A 224 0.18 24.75 26.85
N LEU A 225 -0.36 25.00 25.65
CA LEU A 225 -0.73 26.34 25.20
C LEU A 225 -1.81 26.97 26.09
N ASN A 226 -2.82 26.20 26.51
CA ASN A 226 -3.83 26.70 27.45
C ASN A 226 -3.21 27.03 28.81
N GLU A 227 -2.35 26.15 29.35
CA GLU A 227 -1.63 26.40 30.60
C GLU A 227 -0.74 27.66 30.54
N MET A 228 -0.18 27.99 29.36
CA MET A 228 0.61 29.20 29.13
C MET A 228 -0.25 30.47 28.98
N LEU A 229 -1.50 30.34 28.54
CA LEU A 229 -2.43 31.47 28.39
C LEU A 229 -3.19 31.79 29.69
N ASP A 230 -3.34 30.80 30.57
CA ASP A 230 -3.95 30.94 31.89
C ASP A 230 -2.97 31.49 32.96
N GLN A 231 -1.76 31.88 32.54
CA GLN A 231 -0.71 32.55 33.36
C GLN A 231 -0.56 34.02 32.97
#